data_AF-A0A3P7ZZ68-F1
#
_entry.id   AF-A0A3P7ZZ68-F1
#
_cell.length_a   1.000
_cell.length_b   1.000
_cell.length_c   1.000
_cell.angle_alpha   90.00
_cell.angle_beta   90.00
_cell.angle_gamma   90.00
#
_symmetry.space_group_name_H-M   'P 1'
#
loop_
_entity.id
_entity.type
_entity.pdbx_description
1 polymer ?
#
loop_
_entity_poly.entity_id
_entity_poly.type
_entity_poly.pdbx_seq_one_letter_code
_entity_poly.pdbx_strand_id
1 'polypeptide(L)'
;MIYNCHSQCDFYRSSICNSNDDDILERLYRDVSSILSSHDDRLQHSDMNSSIASSENLSKWKKMYAALYDELEKVRNMLLIQNNINQKQSSEITLLQEEMDNVKVRYEAKLKDMRDKVVEKQKRVLLLEEQIRSIAYGTQKPIPLKAFQEAKEELSTDLSIMFTSINISDEYVAAVGVCPAYFLSLEFFDFELQTTPILTKQTTTLDFTTIYSVVVSNLFVHYIESNGIIIEMYSPQNANYTLLAAGVVNLKPLIQVR
;
A
#
# COMPACT_ATOMS: atom_id res chain seq x y z
N MET A 1 -15.94 2.68 39.75
CA MET A 1 -16.05 4.05 39.21
C MET A 1 -15.63 4.02 37.75
N ILE A 2 -16.59 3.85 36.83
CA ILE A 2 -16.41 4.16 35.41
C ILE A 2 -17.66 4.95 35.04
N TYR A 3 -17.47 6.21 34.69
CA TYR A 3 -18.56 7.12 34.33
C TYR A 3 -19.11 6.75 32.95
N ASN A 4 -20.44 6.65 32.89
CA ASN A 4 -21.25 6.56 31.69
C ASN A 4 -20.98 7.75 30.74
N CYS A 5 -20.77 7.46 29.47
CA CYS A 5 -21.18 8.35 28.38
C CYS A 5 -21.90 7.50 27.32
N HIS A 6 -23.19 7.30 27.57
CA HIS A 6 -24.17 6.87 26.58
C HIS A 6 -24.73 8.15 25.96
N SER A 7 -24.32 8.50 24.74
CA SER A 7 -25.15 9.27 23.81
C SER A 7 -24.49 9.37 22.43
N GLN A 8 -25.34 9.34 21.41
CA GLN A 8 -25.05 9.58 19.99
C GLN A 8 -24.24 8.52 19.24
N CYS A 9 -24.95 7.62 18.55
CA CYS A 9 -24.88 7.52 17.08
C CYS A 9 -26.00 6.60 16.56
N ASP A 10 -27.24 6.91 16.92
CA ASP A 10 -28.42 6.52 16.13
C ASP A 10 -28.72 7.67 15.17
N PHE A 11 -28.16 7.65 13.96
CA PHE A 11 -28.67 8.52 12.90
C PHE A 11 -28.51 7.89 11.53
N TYR A 12 -29.64 7.81 10.83
CA TYR A 12 -29.89 7.26 9.50
C TYR A 12 -29.91 5.74 9.33
N ARG A 13 -30.81 5.10 10.08
CA ARG A 13 -31.70 4.11 9.47
C ARG A 13 -33.05 4.79 9.21
N SER A 14 -33.24 5.31 8.00
CA SER A 14 -34.57 5.74 7.56
C SER A 14 -34.92 5.04 6.26
N SER A 15 -35.77 4.02 6.40
CA SER A 15 -36.72 3.66 5.35
C SER A 15 -37.58 4.90 5.11
N ILE A 16 -37.16 5.78 4.19
CA ILE A 16 -37.99 6.91 3.76
C ILE A 16 -38.98 6.35 2.75
N CYS A 17 -40.21 6.22 3.21
CA CYS A 17 -41.39 5.96 2.41
C CYS A 17 -41.50 7.02 1.29
N ASN A 18 -41.55 6.56 0.04
CA ASN A 18 -41.86 7.31 -1.17
C ASN A 18 -43.27 7.94 -1.09
N SER A 19 -43.45 9.04 -0.37
CA SER A 19 -44.70 9.81 -0.37
C SER A 19 -44.49 11.23 -0.93
N ASN A 20 -43.31 11.82 -0.71
CA ASN A 20 -43.04 13.19 -1.14
C ASN A 20 -42.68 13.29 -2.62
N ASP A 21 -42.01 12.28 -3.18
CA ASP A 21 -41.64 12.28 -4.60
C ASP A 21 -42.88 12.07 -5.48
N ASP A 22 -43.81 11.21 -5.06
CA ASP A 22 -45.09 10.98 -5.74
C ASP A 22 -45.98 12.24 -5.71
N ASP A 23 -46.01 12.99 -4.59
CA ASP A 23 -46.72 14.28 -4.48
C ASP A 23 -46.14 15.37 -5.40
N ILE A 24 -44.82 15.37 -5.60
CA ILE A 24 -44.15 16.32 -6.52
C ILE A 24 -44.47 15.98 -7.97
N LEU A 25 -44.47 14.70 -8.33
CA LEU A 25 -44.83 14.21 -9.66
C LEU A 25 -46.30 14.48 -10.01
N GLU A 26 -47.22 14.24 -9.08
CA GLU A 26 -48.66 14.56 -9.22
C GLU A 26 -48.89 16.05 -9.48
N ARG A 27 -48.18 16.91 -8.73
CA ARG A 27 -48.31 18.36 -8.87
C ARG A 27 -47.80 18.87 -10.22
N LEU A 28 -46.64 18.37 -10.68
CA LEU A 28 -46.09 18.70 -12.00
C LEU A 28 -47.02 18.24 -13.12
N TYR A 29 -47.60 17.05 -13.01
CA TYR A 29 -48.55 16.52 -14.00
C TYR A 29 -49.81 17.39 -14.12
N ARG A 30 -50.33 17.87 -12.99
CA ARG A 30 -51.51 18.75 -12.94
C ARG A 30 -51.24 20.12 -13.55
N ASP A 31 -50.08 20.69 -13.28
CA ASP A 31 -49.68 22.00 -13.82
C ASP A 31 -49.47 21.93 -15.34
N VAL A 32 -48.84 20.86 -15.85
CA VAL A 32 -48.65 20.66 -17.29
C VAL A 32 -49.98 20.44 -18.01
N SER A 33 -50.90 19.66 -17.44
CA SER A 33 -52.25 19.46 -18.02
C SER A 33 -53.05 20.75 -18.10
N SER A 34 -52.96 21.60 -17.07
CA SER A 34 -53.59 22.93 -17.03
C SER A 34 -53.08 23.83 -18.17
N ILE A 35 -51.77 23.85 -18.39
CA ILE A 35 -51.15 24.66 -19.44
C ILE A 35 -51.58 24.20 -20.83
N LEU A 36 -51.58 22.89 -21.10
CA LEU A 36 -52.03 22.35 -22.39
C LEU A 36 -53.50 22.69 -22.66
N SER A 37 -54.36 22.54 -21.66
CA SER A 37 -55.81 22.83 -21.80
C SER A 37 -56.05 24.30 -22.14
N SER A 38 -55.33 25.21 -21.48
CA SER A 38 -55.44 26.65 -21.75
C SER A 38 -54.92 27.08 -23.14
N HIS A 39 -54.01 26.29 -23.72
CA HIS A 39 -53.44 26.56 -25.04
C HIS A 39 -54.40 26.12 -26.16
N ASP A 40 -55.14 25.03 -25.95
CA ASP A 40 -56.11 24.50 -26.90
C ASP A 40 -57.34 25.44 -27.04
N ASP A 41 -57.78 26.03 -25.92
CA ASP A 41 -58.86 27.05 -25.90
C ASP A 41 -58.49 28.33 -26.68
N ARG A 42 -57.20 28.69 -26.73
CA ARG A 42 -56.74 29.88 -27.47
C ARG A 42 -56.66 29.66 -28.99
N LEU A 43 -56.62 28.41 -29.46
CA LEU A 43 -56.54 28.09 -30.89
C LEU A 43 -57.93 28.08 -31.56
N GLN A 44 -59.02 27.88 -30.81
CA GLN A 44 -60.38 27.81 -31.37
C GLN A 44 -60.99 29.19 -31.71
N HIS A 45 -60.42 30.31 -31.25
CA HIS A 45 -60.99 31.66 -31.42
C HIS A 45 -60.35 32.53 -32.53
N SER A 46 -59.61 31.96 -33.48
CA SER A 46 -58.93 32.71 -34.56
C SER A 46 -59.52 32.45 -35.96
N ASP A 47 -60.36 33.38 -36.44
CA ASP A 47 -61.03 33.33 -37.76
C ASP A 47 -60.11 33.53 -39.01
N MET A 48 -60.27 32.58 -39.94
CA MET A 48 -60.32 32.59 -41.42
C MET A 48 -59.48 33.49 -42.38
N ASN A 49 -58.56 34.38 -41.97
CA ASN A 49 -57.77 35.18 -42.96
C ASN A 49 -56.23 35.06 -42.89
N SER A 50 -55.68 34.14 -42.09
CA SER A 50 -54.22 33.99 -41.88
C SER A 50 -53.63 32.63 -42.30
N SER A 51 -54.41 31.78 -42.97
CA SER A 51 -54.19 30.32 -43.05
C SER A 51 -52.84 29.86 -43.60
N ILE A 52 -52.22 30.59 -44.54
CA ILE A 52 -50.92 30.20 -45.14
C ILE A 52 -49.75 30.57 -44.21
N ALA A 53 -49.72 31.80 -43.69
CA ALA A 53 -48.70 32.24 -42.73
C ALA A 53 -48.84 31.52 -41.37
N SER A 54 -50.08 31.21 -40.98
CA SER A 54 -50.39 30.40 -39.79
C SER A 54 -49.90 28.95 -39.96
N SER A 55 -50.01 28.37 -41.16
CA SER A 55 -49.52 27.01 -41.46
C SER A 55 -47.99 26.90 -41.46
N GLU A 56 -47.27 27.85 -42.05
CA GLU A 56 -45.80 27.87 -41.98
C GLU A 56 -45.29 28.07 -40.55
N ASN A 57 -45.93 28.97 -39.79
CA ASN A 57 -45.59 29.18 -38.38
C ASN A 57 -45.92 27.94 -37.55
N LEU A 58 -47.05 27.28 -37.78
CA LEU A 58 -47.41 26.01 -37.15
C LEU A 58 -46.39 24.92 -37.45
N SER A 59 -45.90 24.83 -38.69
CA SER A 59 -44.84 23.89 -39.08
C SER A 59 -43.51 24.19 -38.37
N LYS A 60 -43.13 25.47 -38.27
CA LYS A 60 -41.94 25.89 -37.52
C LYS A 60 -42.06 25.58 -36.03
N TRP A 61 -43.20 25.87 -35.41
CA TRP A 61 -43.47 25.52 -34.02
C TRP A 61 -43.43 24.01 -33.81
N LYS A 62 -44.06 23.21 -34.68
CA LYS A 62 -44.00 21.74 -34.62
C LYS A 62 -42.57 21.21 -34.68
N LYS A 63 -41.72 21.75 -35.57
CA LYS A 63 -40.30 21.39 -35.65
C LYS A 63 -39.54 21.78 -34.39
N MET A 64 -39.83 22.95 -33.82
CA MET A 64 -39.20 23.42 -32.58
C MET A 64 -39.59 22.55 -31.38
N TYR A 65 -40.88 22.21 -31.25
CA TYR A 65 -41.37 21.31 -30.20
C TYR A 65 -40.80 19.90 -30.33
N ALA A 66 -40.67 19.37 -31.55
CA ALA A 66 -40.02 18.08 -31.79
C ALA A 66 -38.54 18.11 -31.37
N ALA A 67 -37.81 19.15 -31.75
CA ALA A 67 -36.41 19.31 -31.34
C ALA A 67 -36.25 19.46 -29.81
N LEU A 68 -37.15 20.20 -29.16
CA LEU A 68 -37.15 20.36 -27.70
C LEU A 68 -37.42 19.03 -27.00
N TYR A 69 -38.34 18.21 -27.53
CA TYR A 69 -38.63 16.88 -27.00
C TYR A 69 -37.42 15.96 -27.12
N ASP A 70 -36.72 15.98 -28.26
CA ASP A 70 -35.50 15.20 -28.46
C ASP A 70 -34.39 15.62 -27.49
N GLU A 71 -34.20 16.93 -27.25
CA GLU A 71 -33.25 17.41 -26.24
C GLU A 71 -33.66 17.01 -24.82
N LEU A 72 -34.95 17.06 -24.49
CA LEU A 72 -35.44 16.62 -23.19
C LEU A 72 -35.17 15.13 -22.95
N GLU A 73 -35.36 14.28 -23.97
CA GLU A 73 -35.08 12.85 -23.86
C GLU A 73 -33.58 12.57 -23.71
N LYS A 74 -32.71 13.37 -24.35
CA LYS A 74 -31.25 13.29 -24.13
C LYS A 74 -30.88 13.63 -22.69
N VAL A 75 -31.45 14.71 -22.13
CA VAL A 75 -31.21 15.11 -20.74
C VAL A 75 -31.71 14.03 -19.78
N ARG A 76 -32.88 13.45 -20.03
CA ARG A 76 -33.43 12.34 -19.26
C ARG A 76 -32.49 11.12 -19.27
N ASN A 77 -31.99 10.74 -20.45
CA ASN A 77 -31.06 9.63 -20.59
C ASN A 77 -29.74 9.88 -19.85
N MET A 78 -29.22 11.10 -19.93
CA MET A 78 -28.02 11.49 -19.17
C MET A 78 -28.26 11.38 -17.66
N LEU A 79 -29.40 11.85 -17.15
CA LEU A 79 -29.73 11.80 -15.73
C LEU A 79 -29.87 10.36 -15.23
N LEU A 80 -30.48 9.48 -16.01
CA LEU A 80 -30.59 8.05 -15.69
C LEU A 80 -29.21 7.38 -15.60
N ILE A 81 -28.32 7.69 -16.56
CA ILE A 81 -26.95 7.18 -16.53
C ILE A 81 -26.21 7.71 -15.30
N GLN A 82 -26.33 9.00 -15.00
CA GLN A 82 -25.66 9.60 -13.84
C GLN A 82 -26.18 8.99 -12.52
N ASN A 83 -27.47 8.76 -12.40
CA ASN A 83 -28.03 8.06 -11.25
C ASN A 83 -27.48 6.64 -11.12
N ASN A 84 -27.38 5.89 -12.23
CA ASN A 84 -26.78 4.55 -12.23
C ASN A 84 -25.31 4.56 -11.80
N ILE A 85 -24.54 5.54 -12.30
CA ILE A 85 -23.13 5.73 -11.92
C ILE A 85 -23.03 6.04 -10.43
N ASN A 86 -23.83 6.98 -9.94
CA ASN A 86 -23.82 7.37 -8.52
C ASN A 86 -24.18 6.19 -7.61
N GLN A 87 -25.18 5.38 -7.98
CA GLN A 87 -25.54 4.18 -7.23
C GLN A 87 -24.39 3.17 -7.18
N LYS A 88 -23.71 2.94 -8.31
CA LYS A 88 -22.53 2.06 -8.36
C LYS A 88 -21.40 2.60 -7.49
N GLN A 89 -21.11 3.89 -7.56
CA GLN A 89 -20.09 4.53 -6.73
C GLN A 89 -20.42 4.41 -5.25
N SER A 90 -21.67 4.63 -4.84
CA SER A 90 -22.09 4.42 -3.44
C SER A 90 -21.88 2.97 -3.01
N SER A 91 -22.22 1.99 -3.86
CA SER A 91 -22.00 0.58 -3.54
C SER A 91 -20.51 0.21 -3.41
N GLU A 92 -19.66 0.76 -4.27
CA GLU A 92 -18.21 0.55 -4.23
C GLU A 92 -17.61 1.14 -2.96
N ILE A 93 -18.03 2.35 -2.57
CA ILE A 93 -17.61 2.97 -1.30
C ILE A 93 -17.99 2.10 -0.11
N THR A 94 -19.22 1.57 -0.07
CA THR A 94 -19.66 0.69 1.02
C THR A 94 -18.83 -0.59 1.09
N LEU A 95 -18.53 -1.22 -0.05
CA LEU A 95 -17.69 -2.43 -0.09
C LEU A 95 -16.25 -2.13 0.36
N LEU A 96 -15.67 -1.01 -0.06
CA LEU A 96 -14.34 -0.60 0.36
C LEU A 96 -14.29 -0.28 1.87
N GLN A 97 -15.34 0.32 2.42
CA GLN A 97 -15.47 0.55 3.86
C GLN A 97 -15.53 -0.77 4.63
N GLU A 98 -16.32 -1.73 4.17
CA GLU A 98 -16.41 -3.06 4.80
C GLU A 98 -15.06 -3.79 4.79
N GLU A 99 -14.34 -3.76 3.66
CA GLU A 99 -13.01 -4.37 3.57
C GLU A 99 -12.00 -3.66 4.48
N MET A 100 -12.03 -2.33 4.54
CA MET A 100 -11.19 -1.55 5.45
C MET A 100 -11.45 -1.92 6.92
N ASP A 101 -12.73 -2.06 7.32
CA ASP A 101 -13.10 -2.47 8.67
C ASP A 101 -12.67 -3.91 8.98
N ASN A 102 -12.80 -4.84 8.03
CA ASN A 102 -12.33 -6.22 8.17
C ASN A 102 -10.81 -6.27 8.38
N VAL A 103 -10.07 -5.55 7.55
CA VAL A 103 -8.60 -5.44 7.67
C VAL A 103 -8.20 -4.85 9.02
N LYS A 104 -8.88 -3.78 9.45
CA LYS A 104 -8.65 -3.17 10.77
C LYS A 104 -8.85 -4.17 11.90
N VAL A 105 -9.97 -4.90 11.92
CA VAL A 105 -10.28 -5.91 12.94
C VAL A 105 -9.22 -7.02 12.96
N ARG A 106 -8.76 -7.48 11.79
CA ARG A 106 -7.68 -8.49 11.71
C ARG A 106 -6.38 -7.99 12.30
N TYR A 107 -5.99 -6.75 12.03
CA TYR A 107 -4.78 -6.16 12.61
C TYR A 107 -4.91 -5.92 14.11
N GLU A 108 -6.06 -5.46 14.59
CA GLU A 108 -6.34 -5.32 16.02
C GLU A 108 -6.26 -6.66 16.76
N ALA A 109 -6.80 -7.73 16.16
CA ALA A 109 -6.69 -9.09 16.70
C ALA A 109 -5.23 -9.58 16.75
N LYS A 110 -4.44 -9.33 15.70
CA LYS A 110 -3.01 -9.67 15.67
C LYS A 110 -2.21 -8.90 16.71
N LEU A 111 -2.48 -7.61 16.89
CA LEU A 111 -1.85 -6.78 17.92
C LEU A 111 -2.19 -7.28 19.33
N LYS A 112 -3.43 -7.71 19.56
CA LYS A 112 -3.84 -8.32 20.83
C LYS A 112 -3.09 -9.62 21.11
N ASP A 113 -2.99 -10.53 20.14
CA ASP A 113 -2.23 -11.78 20.28
C ASP A 113 -0.75 -11.53 20.60
N MET A 114 -0.11 -10.57 19.92
CA MET A 114 1.27 -10.21 20.21
C MET A 114 1.44 -9.61 21.61
N ARG A 115 0.49 -8.78 22.06
CA ARG A 115 0.48 -8.25 23.44
C ARG A 115 0.36 -9.37 24.47
N ASP A 116 -0.56 -10.31 24.25
CA ASP A 116 -0.78 -11.44 25.16
C ASP A 116 0.47 -12.33 25.26
N LYS A 117 1.16 -12.57 24.13
CA LYS A 117 2.45 -13.28 24.10
C LYS A 117 3.52 -12.56 24.91
N VAL A 118 3.62 -11.23 24.78
CA VAL A 118 4.59 -10.44 25.56
C VAL A 118 4.29 -10.56 27.06
N VAL A 119 3.03 -10.48 27.47
CA VAL A 119 2.62 -10.64 28.87
C VAL A 119 2.99 -12.03 29.40
N GLU A 120 2.75 -13.09 28.63
CA GLU A 120 3.11 -14.45 29.02
C GLU A 120 4.63 -14.63 29.16
N LYS A 121 5.41 -14.05 28.24
CA LYS A 121 6.88 -14.06 28.31
C LYS A 121 7.36 -13.31 29.55
N GLN A 122 6.79 -12.13 29.84
CA GLN A 122 7.13 -11.35 31.03
C GLN A 122 6.85 -12.14 32.31
N LYS A 123 5.70 -12.82 32.40
CA LYS A 123 5.35 -13.68 33.53
C LYS A 123 6.35 -14.82 33.69
N ARG A 124 6.77 -15.45 32.59
CA ARG A 124 7.77 -16.52 32.61
C ARG A 124 9.14 -16.01 33.07
N VAL A 125 9.56 -14.83 32.62
CA VAL A 125 10.81 -14.20 33.08
C VAL A 125 10.77 -13.97 34.58
N LEU A 126 9.69 -13.38 35.11
CA LEU A 126 9.54 -13.15 36.55
C LEU A 126 9.62 -14.45 37.37
N LEU A 127 8.97 -15.53 36.91
CA LEU A 127 9.05 -16.84 37.55
C LEU A 127 10.48 -17.39 37.55
N LEU A 128 11.20 -17.25 36.44
CA LEU A 128 12.59 -17.70 36.32
C LEU A 128 13.53 -16.86 37.19
N GLU A 129 13.33 -15.54 37.26
CA GLU A 129 14.09 -14.65 38.13
C GLU A 129 13.88 -15.00 39.62
N GLU A 130 12.64 -15.30 40.02
CA GLU A 130 12.32 -15.74 41.37
C GLU A 130 12.96 -17.10 41.69
N GLN A 131 12.94 -18.05 40.74
CA GLN A 131 13.64 -19.33 40.88
C GLN A 131 15.15 -19.12 41.04
N ILE A 132 15.78 -18.29 40.21
CA ILE A 132 17.21 -17.96 40.33
C ILE A 132 17.50 -17.32 41.67
N ARG A 133 16.68 -16.35 42.11
CA ARG A 133 16.82 -15.72 43.43
C ARG A 133 16.70 -16.75 44.55
N SER A 134 15.75 -17.68 44.45
CA SER A 134 15.57 -18.76 45.43
C SER A 134 16.74 -19.75 45.47
N ILE A 135 17.40 -20.02 44.33
CA ILE A 135 18.60 -20.87 44.24
C ILE A 135 19.84 -20.13 44.77
N ALA A 136 19.96 -18.83 44.50
CA ALA A 136 21.10 -18.02 44.92
C ALA A 136 21.10 -17.74 46.43
N TYR A 137 19.92 -17.57 47.04
CA TYR A 137 19.78 -17.26 48.47
C TYR A 137 19.21 -18.42 49.32
N GLY A 138 18.72 -19.48 48.70
CA GLY A 138 18.26 -20.70 49.36
C GLY A 138 19.32 -21.80 49.26
N THR A 139 19.71 -22.35 50.40
CA THR A 139 20.72 -23.40 50.55
C THR A 139 20.54 -24.59 49.58
N GLN A 140 21.58 -24.79 48.75
CA GLN A 140 21.88 -25.88 47.80
C GLN A 140 21.01 -27.15 47.80
N LYS A 141 20.43 -27.48 46.64
CA LYS A 141 20.52 -28.81 45.98
C LYS A 141 20.52 -28.66 44.44
N PRO A 142 21.45 -29.26 43.68
CA PRO A 142 21.46 -29.17 42.22
C PRO A 142 20.97 -30.45 41.55
N ILE A 143 19.81 -30.47 40.87
CA ILE A 143 19.42 -31.56 39.92
C ILE A 143 18.26 -31.06 39.02
N PRO A 144 17.96 -31.68 37.84
CA PRO A 144 18.70 -31.83 36.59
C PRO A 144 18.09 -30.99 35.44
N LEU A 145 18.90 -30.64 34.44
CA LEU A 145 18.45 -30.11 33.15
C LEU A 145 17.51 -31.11 32.47
N LYS A 146 16.20 -30.85 32.53
CA LYS A 146 15.20 -31.60 31.78
C LYS A 146 15.03 -30.93 30.42
N ALA A 147 15.34 -31.71 29.38
CA ALA A 147 15.22 -31.46 27.94
C ALA A 147 14.73 -30.06 27.54
N PHE A 148 15.65 -29.28 27.00
CA PHE A 148 15.38 -28.07 26.24
C PHE A 148 14.56 -28.45 25.00
N GLN A 149 13.24 -28.40 25.10
CA GLN A 149 12.40 -28.31 23.93
C GLN A 149 12.57 -26.91 23.37
N GLU A 150 13.46 -26.85 22.39
CA GLU A 150 13.58 -25.88 21.31
C GLU A 150 12.63 -24.70 21.50
N ALA A 151 13.17 -23.64 22.11
CA ALA A 151 12.80 -22.31 21.67
C ALA A 151 12.88 -22.37 20.15
N LYS A 152 11.74 -22.27 19.48
CA LYS A 152 11.68 -21.98 18.06
C LYS A 152 12.46 -20.68 17.92
N GLU A 153 13.74 -20.80 17.56
CA GLU A 153 14.58 -19.69 17.19
C GLU A 153 13.73 -18.90 16.20
N GLU A 154 13.37 -17.68 16.59
CA GLU A 154 12.96 -16.70 15.60
C GLU A 154 14.10 -16.71 14.59
N LEU A 155 13.82 -17.22 13.39
CA LEU A 155 14.78 -17.27 12.30
C LEU A 155 15.22 -15.81 12.07
N SER A 156 16.28 -15.38 12.75
CA SER A 156 16.94 -14.12 12.46
C SER A 156 17.40 -14.27 11.02
N THR A 157 16.71 -13.55 10.14
CA THR A 157 17.00 -13.57 8.72
C THR A 157 18.00 -12.45 8.40
N ASP A 158 18.93 -12.25 9.32
CA ASP A 158 19.95 -11.22 9.23
C ASP A 158 21.15 -11.83 8.50
N LEU A 159 21.44 -11.30 7.31
CA LEU A 159 22.61 -11.67 6.52
C LEU A 159 23.73 -10.69 6.83
N SER A 160 24.87 -11.18 7.28
CA SER A 160 26.07 -10.36 7.47
C SER A 160 27.07 -10.60 6.34
N ILE A 161 27.55 -9.51 5.74
CA ILE A 161 28.64 -9.52 4.77
C ILE A 161 29.83 -8.83 5.44
N MET A 162 30.94 -9.56 5.59
CA MET A 162 32.17 -9.02 6.16
C MET A 162 33.31 -9.08 5.15
N PHE A 163 33.98 -7.95 4.96
CA PHE A 163 35.26 -7.92 4.26
C PHE A 163 36.38 -8.06 5.28
N THR A 164 37.17 -9.14 5.18
CA THR A 164 38.26 -9.43 6.14
C THR A 164 39.60 -8.82 5.70
N SER A 165 39.91 -8.91 4.42
CA SER A 165 41.15 -8.37 3.88
C SER A 165 41.04 -8.12 2.39
N ILE A 166 41.83 -7.16 1.93
CA ILE A 166 42.03 -6.88 0.52
C ILE A 166 43.52 -6.87 0.23
N ASN A 167 43.88 -7.51 -0.89
CA ASN A 167 45.23 -7.60 -1.39
C ASN A 167 45.24 -7.22 -2.87
N ILE A 168 45.98 -6.17 -3.20
CA ILE A 168 46.25 -5.79 -4.59
C ILE A 168 47.51 -6.53 -5.06
N SER A 169 47.46 -7.10 -6.27
CA SER A 169 48.56 -7.89 -6.82
C SER A 169 49.84 -7.06 -6.99
N ASP A 170 50.99 -7.67 -6.74
CA ASP A 170 52.31 -7.03 -6.88
C ASP A 170 52.56 -6.57 -8.32
N GLU A 171 52.03 -7.29 -9.31
CA GLU A 171 52.12 -6.93 -10.73
C GLU A 171 51.45 -5.58 -11.03
N TYR A 172 50.29 -5.32 -10.43
CA TYR A 172 49.58 -4.05 -10.60
C TYR A 172 50.33 -2.90 -9.92
N VAL A 173 50.84 -3.12 -8.70
CA VAL A 173 51.62 -2.10 -7.99
C VAL A 173 52.95 -1.82 -8.70
N ALA A 174 53.59 -2.83 -9.27
CA ALA A 174 54.81 -2.65 -10.07
C ALA A 174 54.56 -1.83 -11.35
N ALA A 175 53.39 -1.98 -11.98
CA ALA A 175 53.02 -1.21 -13.17
C ALA A 175 52.71 0.26 -12.87
N VAL A 176 52.05 0.54 -11.73
CA VAL A 176 51.64 1.90 -11.32
C VAL A 176 52.72 2.61 -10.49
N GLY A 177 53.67 1.86 -9.93
CA GLY A 177 54.78 2.34 -9.09
C GLY A 177 54.40 2.59 -7.63
N VAL A 178 53.17 3.03 -7.37
CA VAL A 178 52.63 3.25 -6.01
C VAL A 178 51.20 2.71 -5.95
N CYS A 179 50.81 2.13 -4.82
CA CYS A 179 49.42 1.73 -4.58
C CYS A 179 48.52 2.99 -4.57
N PRO A 180 47.57 3.14 -5.52
CA PRO A 180 46.66 4.27 -5.52
C PRO A 180 45.73 4.21 -4.30
N ALA A 181 45.13 5.34 -3.94
CA ALA A 181 44.00 5.34 -3.02
C ALA A 181 42.81 4.64 -3.68
N TYR A 182 42.07 3.82 -2.93
CA TYR A 182 40.91 3.10 -3.44
C TYR A 182 39.83 2.93 -2.36
N PHE A 183 38.59 2.74 -2.78
CA PHE A 183 37.51 2.27 -1.92
C PHE A 183 36.71 1.19 -2.64
N LEU A 184 36.00 0.38 -1.88
CA LEU A 184 35.12 -0.66 -2.40
C LEU A 184 33.67 -0.19 -2.31
N SER A 185 32.90 -0.54 -3.32
CA SER A 185 31.47 -0.38 -3.41
C SER A 185 30.83 -1.76 -3.40
N LEU A 186 29.82 -1.96 -2.56
CA LEU A 186 29.10 -3.21 -2.34
C LEU A 186 27.64 -2.98 -2.71
N GLU A 187 27.20 -3.67 -3.76
CA GLU A 187 25.80 -3.71 -4.18
C GLU A 187 25.23 -5.10 -3.89
N PHE A 188 24.13 -5.11 -3.13
CA PHE A 188 23.47 -6.34 -2.72
C PHE A 188 21.95 -6.17 -2.72
N PHE A 189 21.27 -7.01 -3.51
CA PHE A 189 19.82 -7.05 -3.65
C PHE A 189 19.19 -5.65 -3.85
N ASP A 190 18.01 -5.38 -3.28
CA ASP A 190 17.34 -4.08 -3.33
C ASP A 190 17.77 -3.12 -2.21
N PHE A 191 18.90 -3.40 -1.54
CA PHE A 191 19.42 -2.56 -0.48
C PHE A 191 20.26 -1.40 -1.01
N GLU A 192 20.45 -0.40 -0.15
CA GLU A 192 21.32 0.74 -0.43
C GLU A 192 22.78 0.32 -0.61
N LEU A 193 23.41 0.89 -1.63
CA LEU A 193 24.83 0.71 -1.95
C LEU A 193 25.70 1.10 -0.75
N GLN A 194 26.61 0.22 -0.35
CA GLN A 194 27.54 0.47 0.75
C GLN A 194 28.95 0.73 0.21
N THR A 195 29.66 1.68 0.80
CA THR A 195 31.05 1.98 0.42
C THR A 195 31.99 1.90 1.61
N THR A 196 33.17 1.32 1.40
CA THR A 196 34.20 1.30 2.43
C THR A 196 34.90 2.66 2.53
N PRO A 197 35.55 2.98 3.67
CA PRO A 197 36.49 4.09 3.73
C PRO A 197 37.60 3.97 2.68
N ILE A 198 38.21 5.11 2.33
CA ILE A 198 39.33 5.14 1.39
C ILE A 198 40.56 4.50 2.03
N LEU A 199 41.12 3.50 1.34
CA LEU A 199 42.31 2.75 1.69
C LEU A 199 43.47 3.15 0.77
N THR A 200 44.70 3.13 1.29
CA THR A 200 45.90 3.54 0.54
C THR A 200 47.02 2.50 0.57
N LYS A 201 46.81 1.39 1.28
CA LYS A 201 47.80 0.31 1.40
C LYS A 201 47.44 -0.82 0.44
N GLN A 202 48.48 -1.45 -0.12
CA GLN A 202 48.34 -2.59 -1.02
C GLN A 202 47.64 -3.79 -0.36
N THR A 203 48.00 -4.06 0.90
CA THR A 203 47.39 -5.08 1.75
C THR A 203 46.82 -4.42 2.99
N THR A 204 45.51 -4.57 3.19
CA THR A 204 44.83 -4.05 4.39
C THR A 204 43.87 -5.09 4.93
N THR A 205 43.93 -5.34 6.23
CA THR A 205 42.87 -6.03 6.96
C THR A 205 41.69 -5.07 7.08
N LEU A 206 40.56 -5.44 6.50
CA LEU A 206 39.34 -4.67 6.61
C LEU A 206 38.51 -5.31 7.74
N ASP A 207 37.93 -4.47 8.59
CA ASP A 207 36.94 -4.90 9.59
C ASP A 207 35.63 -4.18 9.28
N PHE A 208 35.18 -4.38 8.05
CA PHE A 208 33.96 -3.77 7.53
C PHE A 208 32.89 -4.84 7.44
N THR A 209 31.79 -4.59 8.13
CA THR A 209 30.68 -5.51 8.28
C THR A 209 29.39 -4.78 8.02
N THR A 210 28.62 -5.28 7.06
CA THR A 210 27.26 -4.81 6.84
C THR A 210 26.29 -5.93 7.19
N ILE A 211 25.24 -5.58 7.93
CA ILE A 211 24.17 -6.49 8.34
C ILE A 211 22.91 -6.05 7.61
N TYR A 212 22.31 -6.97 6.87
CA TYR A 212 21.07 -6.77 6.12
C TYR A 212 19.97 -7.61 6.74
N SER A 213 18.86 -6.99 7.12
CA SER A 213 17.67 -7.73 7.55
C SER A 213 16.88 -8.09 6.31
N VAL A 214 16.94 -9.37 5.92
CA VAL A 214 16.35 -9.85 4.68
C VAL A 214 15.03 -10.53 4.98
N VAL A 215 14.01 -10.34 4.15
CA VAL A 215 12.80 -11.15 4.19
C VAL A 215 12.93 -12.27 3.15
N VAL A 216 12.92 -13.53 3.60
CA VAL A 216 12.97 -14.69 2.68
C VAL A 216 11.69 -14.72 1.83
N SER A 217 11.79 -14.20 0.61
CA SER A 217 10.72 -14.19 -0.40
C SER A 217 11.17 -14.96 -1.63
N ASN A 218 10.23 -15.38 -2.48
CA ASN A 218 10.56 -16.05 -3.75
C ASN A 218 11.47 -15.18 -4.65
N LEU A 219 11.33 -13.86 -4.57
CA LEU A 219 12.19 -12.91 -5.29
C LEU A 219 13.62 -12.95 -4.77
N PHE A 220 13.80 -12.96 -3.45
CA PHE A 220 15.11 -13.06 -2.83
C PHE A 220 15.79 -14.40 -3.18
N VAL A 221 15.06 -15.52 -3.08
CA VAL A 221 15.59 -16.84 -3.46
C VAL A 221 16.03 -16.84 -4.93
N HIS A 222 15.21 -16.31 -5.83
CA HIS A 222 15.58 -16.17 -7.23
C HIS A 222 16.83 -15.29 -7.42
N TYR A 223 16.96 -14.18 -6.70
CA TYR A 223 18.15 -13.33 -6.78
C TYR A 223 19.42 -14.07 -6.35
N ILE A 224 19.38 -14.85 -5.27
CA ILE A 224 20.52 -15.68 -4.84
C ILE A 224 20.87 -16.75 -5.88
N GLU A 225 19.87 -17.28 -6.60
CA GLU A 225 20.06 -18.27 -7.67
C GLU A 225 20.48 -17.70 -9.02
N SER A 226 20.20 -16.44 -9.33
CA SER A 226 20.47 -15.86 -10.66
C SER A 226 21.61 -14.85 -10.63
N ASN A 227 21.68 -14.08 -9.55
CA ASN A 227 22.61 -12.97 -9.34
C ASN A 227 23.55 -13.29 -8.17
N GLY A 228 24.44 -12.34 -7.88
CA GLY A 228 25.36 -12.39 -6.76
C GLY A 228 25.63 -11.00 -6.22
N ILE A 229 26.47 -10.93 -5.20
CA ILE A 229 26.93 -9.67 -4.64
C ILE A 229 27.89 -9.03 -5.63
N ILE A 230 27.66 -7.78 -6.02
CA ILE A 230 28.57 -7.03 -6.88
C ILE A 230 29.49 -6.21 -6.00
N ILE A 231 30.79 -6.35 -6.23
CA ILE A 231 31.83 -5.60 -5.53
C ILE A 231 32.66 -4.88 -6.59
N GLU A 232 32.69 -3.56 -6.50
CA GLU A 232 33.45 -2.71 -7.40
C GLU A 232 34.52 -1.94 -6.62
N MET A 233 35.67 -1.74 -7.23
CA MET A 233 36.79 -1.01 -6.66
C MET A 233 37.02 0.26 -7.45
N TYR A 234 37.02 1.40 -6.77
CA TYR A 234 37.18 2.70 -7.39
C TYR A 234 38.40 3.42 -6.83
N SER A 235 39.12 4.13 -7.69
CA SER A 235 40.16 5.08 -7.28
C SER A 235 39.67 6.51 -7.44
N PRO A 236 39.65 7.32 -6.36
CA PRO A 236 39.35 8.73 -6.44
C PRO A 236 40.54 9.49 -7.05
N GLN A 237 40.29 10.18 -8.16
CA GLN A 237 41.23 11.12 -8.77
C GLN A 237 40.60 12.50 -8.82
N ASN A 238 41.05 13.39 -7.95
CA ASN A 238 40.61 14.78 -7.84
C ASN A 238 39.07 14.90 -7.73
N ALA A 239 38.37 15.06 -8.86
CA ALA A 239 36.92 15.25 -8.96
C ALA A 239 36.17 14.06 -9.60
N ASN A 240 36.87 13.02 -10.04
CA ASN A 240 36.29 11.86 -10.72
C ASN A 240 36.70 10.55 -10.03
N TYR A 241 35.92 9.50 -10.26
CA TYR A 241 36.22 8.15 -9.81
C TYR A 241 36.51 7.27 -11.02
N THR A 242 37.59 6.50 -10.95
CA THR A 242 37.96 5.54 -11.98
C THR A 242 37.75 4.13 -11.47
N LEU A 243 37.05 3.30 -12.23
CA LEU A 243 36.85 1.89 -11.89
C LEU A 243 38.17 1.14 -12.09
N LEU A 244 38.68 0.52 -11.04
CA LEU A 244 39.90 -0.29 -11.07
C LEU A 244 39.59 -1.77 -11.32
N ALA A 245 38.56 -2.29 -10.65
CA ALA A 245 38.15 -3.68 -10.77
C ALA A 245 36.68 -3.84 -10.42
N ALA A 246 36.04 -4.88 -10.96
CA ALA A 246 34.70 -5.30 -10.59
C ALA A 246 34.68 -6.83 -10.46
N GLY A 247 33.93 -7.33 -9.48
CA GLY A 247 33.78 -8.75 -9.22
C GLY A 247 32.37 -9.07 -8.75
N VAL A 248 31.93 -10.30 -9.03
CA VAL A 248 30.62 -10.80 -8.57
C VAL A 248 30.85 -12.03 -7.72
N VAL A 249 30.35 -12.01 -6.49
CA VAL A 249 30.38 -13.16 -5.57
C VAL A 249 29.07 -13.93 -5.73
N ASN A 250 29.18 -15.16 -6.22
CA ASN A 250 28.04 -16.03 -6.44
C ASN A 250 27.51 -16.59 -5.12
N LEU A 251 26.22 -16.43 -4.87
CA LEU A 251 25.56 -16.86 -3.64
C LEU A 251 24.82 -18.20 -3.78
N LYS A 252 24.74 -18.79 -4.98
CA LYS A 252 24.18 -20.14 -5.23
C LYS A 252 24.65 -21.20 -4.24
N PRO A 253 25.95 -21.28 -3.85
CA PRO A 253 26.41 -22.30 -2.93
C PRO A 253 25.72 -22.24 -1.56
N LEU A 254 25.25 -21.06 -1.12
CA LEU A 254 24.60 -20.90 0.18
C LEU A 254 23.24 -21.60 0.26
N ILE A 255 22.55 -21.79 -0.87
CA ILE A 255 21.28 -22.52 -0.95
C ILE A 255 21.51 -24.02 -1.11
N GLN A 256 22.66 -24.42 -1.67
CA GLN A 256 22.96 -25.81 -2.01
C GLN A 256 23.61 -26.60 -0.86
N VAL A 257 23.93 -25.97 0.27
CA VAL A 257 24.46 -26.69 1.44
C VAL A 257 23.37 -27.61 1.97
N ARG A 258 23.60 -28.91 1.80
CA ARG A 258 22.74 -30.02 2.23
C ARG A 258 23.47 -30.87 3.26
#